data_AF-A0A919H8J6-F1
#
_entry.id   AF-A0A919H8J6-F1
#
_cell.length_a   1.000
_cell.length_b   1.000
_cell.length_c   1.000
_cell.angle_alpha   90.00
_cell.angle_beta   90.00
_cell.angle_gamma   90.00
#
_symmetry.space_group_name_H-M   'P 1'
#
loop_
_entity.id
_entity.type
_entity.pdbx_description
1 polymer ?
#
loop_
_entity_poly.entity_id
_entity_poly.type
_entity_poly.pdbx_seq_one_letter_code
_entity_poly.pdbx_strand_id
1 'polypeptide(L)'
;MKPHIPGALGPTGMSGRPARPARGRASPQGAPATRRVLRLLTVLLLTVVSALALTTPSLAGTPGTGTPASTARSAADVSRIADALRKGPVYVDPAAASQLSRADARALADKIKKADKPVFIAVLPAGFPTRNLFRDLRTETGITGVYGIRLGNAFDARADGTVLSGRAVGNLVTSVQGQGAVTQLNSFADQAIRGARGSAPSSWDGGGGVPSGTLIGVGAVIVLGGAAAYTVTRRNRRRHREEQRAALERLRVVVDEDITAFGEELDRLDFDPRERGADDAMRGDYEHALDAYDRAKSRMAEAERPEDVRGVTEALEDGRFSLARLAARREERPLPERRPPCFFDPRHGPSVTDVRWAPAGGAEREVPVCAADATRLLEGEEPMSRTVETASGRRPYWEAGPAYGPWAGGYFGGGLLPGLLIGTLLGNLMATPGYATDYGSGYGDFSGPGFDGDGSGGDSSGGDFDQDDFGGGFGDGGGFGDGGGFGDGGGGDFGGGGF
;
A
#
# COMPACT_ATOMS: atom_id res chain seq x y z
N MET A 1 -77.13 -6.06 -24.49
CA MET A 1 -78.13 -5.73 -23.45
C MET A 1 -77.45 -4.91 -22.36
N LYS A 2 -77.85 -3.63 -22.23
CA LYS A 2 -77.64 -2.80 -21.01
C LYS A 2 -78.68 -3.21 -19.96
N PRO A 3 -78.51 -2.83 -18.68
CA PRO A 3 -79.24 -1.63 -18.24
C PRO A 3 -78.42 -0.63 -17.40
N HIS A 4 -78.94 0.60 -17.43
CA HIS A 4 -78.51 1.86 -16.81
C HIS A 4 -79.24 2.10 -15.47
N ILE A 5 -78.51 2.64 -14.47
CA ILE A 5 -78.67 3.93 -13.72
C ILE A 5 -80.10 4.37 -13.27
N PRO A 6 -80.29 4.84 -12.01
CA PRO A 6 -80.26 6.31 -11.73
C PRO A 6 -79.51 6.73 -10.46
N GLY A 7 -78.91 7.93 -10.52
CA GLY A 7 -78.35 8.66 -9.38
C GLY A 7 -79.25 9.80 -8.87
N ALA A 8 -78.79 10.50 -7.83
CA ALA A 8 -79.22 11.83 -7.37
C ALA A 8 -78.15 12.38 -6.39
N LEU A 9 -77.42 13.45 -6.71
CA LEU A 9 -77.64 14.88 -6.39
C LEU A 9 -77.17 15.31 -4.97
N GLY A 10 -76.28 16.33 -4.91
CA GLY A 10 -75.75 17.01 -3.71
C GLY A 10 -76.77 17.94 -3.00
N PRO A 11 -76.39 18.91 -2.11
CA PRO A 11 -75.30 19.90 -2.32
C PRO A 11 -74.55 20.45 -1.06
N THR A 12 -73.49 21.24 -1.31
CA THR A 12 -72.96 22.45 -0.60
C THR A 12 -73.01 22.63 0.94
N GLY A 13 -71.87 23.03 1.55
CA GLY A 13 -71.89 23.98 2.68
C GLY A 13 -70.70 23.98 3.68
N MET A 14 -69.93 25.08 3.68
CA MET A 14 -69.27 25.79 4.82
C MET A 14 -68.19 25.06 5.66
N SER A 15 -66.92 25.48 5.58
CA SER A 15 -66.24 26.57 6.32
C SER A 15 -65.95 26.27 7.80
N GLY A 16 -64.67 26.11 8.14
CA GLY A 16 -64.19 26.00 9.52
C GLY A 16 -62.66 25.88 9.65
N ARG A 17 -61.96 27.02 9.68
CA ARG A 17 -60.59 27.16 10.25
C ARG A 17 -60.65 26.95 11.77
N PRO A 18 -59.60 26.40 12.40
CA PRO A 18 -58.61 27.22 13.13
C PRO A 18 -57.21 26.57 13.11
N ALA A 19 -56.12 27.05 13.70
CA ALA A 19 -55.55 28.35 14.02
C ALA A 19 -54.05 28.04 14.29
N ARG A 20 -53.15 28.95 13.91
CA ARG A 20 -51.74 28.95 14.33
C ARG A 20 -51.62 29.09 15.85
N PRO A 21 -50.54 28.60 16.46
CA PRO A 21 -49.89 29.33 17.54
C PRO A 21 -48.55 29.92 17.12
N ALA A 22 -48.28 31.05 17.77
CA ALA A 22 -47.28 32.05 17.45
C ALA A 22 -45.91 31.77 18.05
N ARG A 23 -44.93 32.50 17.50
CA ARG A 23 -43.56 32.70 17.98
C ARG A 23 -43.52 33.14 19.45
N GLY A 24 -42.61 32.51 20.21
CA GLY A 24 -42.03 33.06 21.43
C GLY A 24 -40.51 33.19 21.26
N ARG A 25 -40.01 34.44 21.25
CA ARG A 25 -38.59 34.80 21.26
C ARG A 25 -37.99 34.49 22.63
N ALA A 26 -36.81 33.88 22.64
CA ALA A 26 -35.82 34.07 23.70
C ALA A 26 -34.41 34.07 23.07
N SER A 27 -33.74 35.21 23.15
CA SER A 27 -32.27 35.33 23.20
C SER A 27 -31.95 35.68 24.66
N PRO A 28 -30.79 35.29 25.24
CA PRO A 28 -29.55 35.99 24.89
C PRO A 28 -28.22 35.20 25.06
N GLN A 29 -27.11 35.80 24.56
CA GLN A 29 -25.69 35.63 24.95
C GLN A 29 -25.05 34.25 24.64
N GLY A 30 -23.90 34.08 24.00
CA GLY A 30 -22.70 34.90 23.82
C GLY A 30 -21.48 34.11 24.32
N ALA A 31 -20.82 33.31 23.47
CA ALA A 31 -19.47 32.74 23.68
C ALA A 31 -18.96 31.99 22.41
N PRO A 32 -17.62 31.85 22.21
CA PRO A 32 -17.00 32.06 20.90
C PRO A 32 -16.68 30.81 20.06
N ALA A 33 -16.49 31.07 18.77
CA ALA A 33 -15.99 30.17 17.75
C ALA A 33 -14.49 29.83 17.95
N THR A 34 -14.18 28.65 18.48
CA THR A 34 -12.81 28.08 18.44
C THR A 34 -12.83 26.55 18.58
N ARG A 35 -13.36 25.82 17.58
CA ARG A 35 -13.16 24.36 17.47
C ARG A 35 -13.01 23.92 16.01
N ARG A 36 -12.01 24.49 15.33
CA ARG A 36 -11.51 24.01 14.03
C ARG A 36 -9.98 24.13 13.95
N VAL A 37 -9.25 23.82 15.03
CA VAL A 37 -7.79 23.69 14.99
C VAL A 37 -7.36 22.69 16.06
N LEU A 38 -7.64 21.39 15.87
CA LEU A 38 -7.05 20.33 16.72
C LEU A 38 -7.18 18.95 16.06
N ARG A 39 -6.68 18.80 14.83
CA ARG A 39 -6.63 17.50 14.13
C ARG A 39 -5.32 17.22 13.38
N LEU A 40 -4.26 17.98 13.62
CA LEU A 40 -3.04 17.95 12.78
C LEU A 40 -1.75 17.53 13.51
N LEU A 41 -1.81 16.94 14.71
CA LEU A 41 -0.61 16.76 15.56
C LEU A 41 -0.36 15.34 16.10
N THR A 42 -0.87 14.28 15.46
CA THR A 42 -0.83 12.91 16.05
C THR A 42 -0.17 11.80 15.24
N VAL A 43 0.80 12.08 14.35
CA VAL A 43 1.46 10.98 13.60
C VAL A 43 2.98 10.86 13.75
N LEU A 44 3.75 11.89 14.09
CA LEU A 44 5.22 11.75 14.05
C LEU A 44 5.88 11.48 15.42
N LEU A 45 5.65 10.32 16.05
CA LEU A 45 6.49 9.89 17.19
C LEU A 45 6.36 8.40 17.52
N LEU A 46 7.08 7.54 16.79
CA LEU A 46 7.28 6.14 17.18
C LEU A 46 8.50 5.52 16.47
N THR A 47 9.73 5.96 16.78
CA THR A 47 10.93 5.10 16.73
C THR A 47 12.04 5.67 17.62
N VAL A 48 12.89 4.77 18.12
CA VAL A 48 14.03 4.96 19.03
C VAL A 48 13.72 4.75 20.53
N VAL A 49 13.50 3.49 20.89
CA VAL A 49 14.15 2.89 22.07
C VAL A 49 14.53 1.46 21.69
N SER A 50 15.84 1.18 21.58
CA SER A 50 16.43 -0.10 21.99
C SER A 50 17.93 0.09 22.17
N ALA A 51 18.39 -0.38 23.32
CA ALA A 51 19.52 0.14 24.03
C ALA A 51 20.83 -0.62 23.77
N LEU A 52 21.88 0.18 23.87
CA LEU A 52 23.25 -0.09 24.29
C LEU A 52 23.39 -1.24 25.33
N ALA A 53 24.15 -2.28 24.99
CA ALA A 53 24.75 -3.19 25.97
C ALA A 53 26.15 -3.68 25.51
N LEU A 54 27.13 -3.23 26.30
CA LEU A 54 28.56 -3.51 26.47
C LEU A 54 29.26 -4.69 25.76
N THR A 55 30.49 -4.33 25.38
CA THR A 55 31.70 -5.04 24.94
C THR A 55 32.16 -6.31 25.69
N THR A 56 32.71 -7.29 24.94
CA THR A 56 34.03 -7.93 25.16
C THR A 56 34.59 -8.50 23.83
N PRO A 57 35.93 -8.60 23.63
CA PRO A 57 36.54 -9.14 22.42
C PRO A 57 37.06 -10.57 22.61
N SER A 58 37.08 -11.39 21.55
CA SER A 58 38.01 -12.53 21.40
C SER A 58 38.11 -12.99 19.95
N LEU A 59 39.36 -13.19 19.50
CA LEU A 59 39.78 -13.61 18.17
C LEU A 59 39.53 -15.11 17.92
N ALA A 60 39.08 -15.46 16.72
CA ALA A 60 39.52 -16.66 15.99
C ALA A 60 39.19 -16.48 14.50
N GLY A 61 40.22 -16.58 13.65
CA GLY A 61 40.10 -16.37 12.21
C GLY A 61 39.68 -17.63 11.43
N THR A 62 39.13 -17.40 10.23
CA THR A 62 39.35 -18.20 9.02
C THR A 62 39.19 -17.28 7.80
N PRO A 63 40.01 -17.41 6.75
CA PRO A 63 39.89 -16.61 5.53
C PRO A 63 38.98 -17.33 4.53
N GLY A 64 38.02 -16.62 3.93
CA GLY A 64 37.16 -17.19 2.91
C GLY A 64 36.22 -16.19 2.26
N THR A 65 36.63 -15.70 1.09
CA THR A 65 35.80 -15.32 -0.08
C THR A 65 34.76 -14.18 0.05
N GLY A 66 35.05 -13.06 -0.63
CA GLY A 66 34.08 -12.25 -1.37
C GLY A 66 33.08 -11.42 -0.54
N THR A 67 33.48 -10.21 -0.18
CA THR A 67 32.73 -9.29 0.70
C THR A 67 31.64 -8.47 -0.02
N PRO A 68 30.34 -8.63 0.30
CA PRO A 68 29.31 -7.61 0.06
C PRO A 68 29.24 -6.56 1.18
N ALA A 69 30.12 -6.61 2.20
CA ALA A 69 30.02 -5.75 3.38
C ALA A 69 30.29 -4.25 3.13
N SER A 70 30.89 -3.86 2.00
CA SER A 70 31.16 -2.44 1.70
C SER A 70 29.89 -1.67 1.31
N THR A 71 28.97 -2.29 0.57
CA THR A 71 27.68 -1.67 0.18
C THR A 71 26.71 -1.58 1.36
N ALA A 72 26.64 -2.60 2.21
CA ALA A 72 25.83 -2.58 3.43
C ALA A 72 26.28 -1.48 4.41
N ARG A 73 27.60 -1.25 4.53
CA ARG A 73 28.16 -0.17 5.35
C ARG A 73 27.82 1.21 4.76
N SER A 74 27.90 1.36 3.43
CA SER A 74 27.54 2.61 2.76
C SER A 74 26.06 2.98 2.89
N ALA A 75 25.15 2.01 2.80
CA ALA A 75 23.72 2.24 3.01
C ALA A 75 23.42 2.70 4.44
N ALA A 76 24.03 2.02 5.44
CA ALA A 76 23.91 2.41 6.84
C ALA A 76 24.50 3.81 7.14
N ASP A 77 25.52 4.23 6.38
CA ASP A 77 26.10 5.57 6.49
C ASP A 77 25.18 6.63 5.86
N VAL A 78 24.53 6.36 4.71
CA VAL A 78 23.56 7.27 4.09
C VAL A 78 22.31 7.45 4.96
N SER A 79 21.73 6.37 5.51
CA SER A 79 20.58 6.48 6.42
C SER A 79 20.90 7.33 7.66
N ARG A 80 22.15 7.26 8.18
CA ARG A 80 22.59 8.10 9.31
C ARG A 80 22.65 9.58 8.93
N ILE A 81 23.12 9.91 7.73
CA ILE A 81 23.16 11.28 7.22
C ILE A 81 21.73 11.81 7.05
N ALA A 82 20.85 11.01 6.45
CA ALA A 82 19.43 11.35 6.28
C ALA A 82 18.72 11.59 7.61
N ASP A 83 18.96 10.76 8.62
CA ASP A 83 18.44 10.93 9.99
C ASP A 83 18.89 12.24 10.64
N ALA A 84 20.12 12.66 10.39
CA ALA A 84 20.63 13.92 10.89
C ALA A 84 20.01 15.10 10.15
N LEU A 85 19.86 15.00 8.83
CA LEU A 85 19.25 16.03 7.98
C LEU A 85 17.76 16.23 8.27
N ARG A 86 17.03 15.18 8.68
CA ARG A 86 15.68 15.30 9.23
C ARG A 86 15.63 16.18 10.48
N LYS A 87 16.68 16.18 11.30
CA LYS A 87 16.73 16.91 12.58
C LYS A 87 17.33 18.32 12.46
N GLY A 88 18.07 18.59 11.39
CA GLY A 88 18.60 19.91 11.12
C GLY A 88 19.18 20.06 9.71
N PRO A 89 19.33 21.29 9.20
CA PRO A 89 19.71 21.55 7.82
C PRO A 89 21.17 21.21 7.46
N VAL A 90 22.04 20.97 8.44
CA VAL A 90 23.48 20.79 8.21
C VAL A 90 23.99 19.54 8.92
N TYR A 91 24.60 18.63 8.17
CA TYR A 91 25.34 17.48 8.68
C TYR A 91 26.84 17.61 8.33
N VAL A 92 27.71 17.35 9.31
CA VAL A 92 29.16 17.28 9.11
C VAL A 92 29.64 15.93 9.61
N ASP A 93 30.24 15.15 8.71
CA ASP A 93 30.81 13.86 9.07
C ASP A 93 32.02 14.06 10.01
N PRO A 94 32.18 13.26 11.08
CA PRO A 94 33.33 13.35 11.97
C PRO A 94 34.69 13.27 11.25
N ALA A 95 34.79 12.48 10.17
CA ALA A 95 36.00 12.38 9.35
C ALA A 95 36.25 13.61 8.46
N ALA A 96 35.25 14.48 8.29
CA ALA A 96 35.33 15.74 7.56
C ALA A 96 35.26 16.98 8.48
N ALA A 97 35.34 16.81 9.81
CA ALA A 97 35.22 17.89 10.79
C ALA A 97 36.31 18.98 10.67
N SER A 98 37.42 18.71 9.99
CA SER A 98 38.46 19.70 9.68
C SER A 98 38.06 20.69 8.58
N GLN A 99 37.03 20.38 7.77
CA GLN A 99 36.58 21.24 6.67
C GLN A 99 35.59 22.32 7.12
N LEU A 100 34.82 22.06 8.19
CA LEU A 100 33.85 23.00 8.73
C LEU A 100 33.83 22.89 10.26
N SER A 101 34.14 23.99 10.94
CA SER A 101 34.14 24.00 12.40
C SER A 101 32.72 23.80 12.94
N ARG A 102 32.60 23.29 14.18
CA ARG A 102 31.28 23.16 14.82
C ARG A 102 30.56 24.50 14.98
N ALA A 103 31.29 25.59 15.12
CA ALA A 103 30.72 26.93 15.23
C ALA A 103 30.15 27.39 13.88
N ASP A 104 30.88 27.19 12.79
CA ASP A 104 30.44 27.55 11.45
C ASP A 104 29.26 26.69 10.97
N ALA A 105 29.29 25.38 11.28
CA ALA A 105 28.18 24.47 10.97
C ALA A 105 26.89 24.89 11.70
N ARG A 106 26.99 25.32 12.96
CA ARG A 106 25.85 25.85 13.72
C ARG A 106 25.35 27.17 13.15
N ALA A 107 26.24 28.11 12.84
CA ALA A 107 25.88 29.39 12.25
C ALA A 107 25.18 29.21 10.88
N LEU A 108 25.66 28.28 10.06
CA LEU A 108 25.04 27.91 8.79
C LEU A 108 23.66 27.27 8.99
N ALA A 109 23.53 26.39 9.99
CA ALA A 109 22.26 25.77 10.31
C ALA A 109 21.23 26.78 10.81
N ASP A 110 21.61 27.67 11.73
CA ASP A 110 20.74 28.72 12.27
C ASP A 110 20.28 29.68 11.18
N LYS A 111 21.17 30.02 10.23
CA LYS A 111 20.84 30.82 9.05
C LYS A 111 19.74 30.17 8.21
N ILE A 112 19.89 28.88 7.87
CA ILE A 112 18.91 28.16 7.05
C ILE A 112 17.57 28.03 7.79
N LYS A 113 17.60 27.69 9.09
CA LYS A 113 16.39 27.60 9.92
C LYS A 113 15.64 28.92 10.00
N LYS A 114 16.36 30.03 10.24
CA LYS A 114 15.79 31.38 10.32
C LYS A 114 15.14 31.82 9.01
N ALA A 115 15.64 31.34 7.88
CA ALA A 115 15.08 31.65 6.57
C ALA A 115 13.80 30.85 6.24
N ASP A 116 13.48 29.81 7.03
CA ASP A 116 12.36 28.90 6.78
C ASP A 116 12.36 28.33 5.35
N LYS A 117 13.50 27.72 4.95
CA LYS A 117 13.66 27.13 3.61
C LYS A 117 14.15 25.68 3.65
N PRO A 118 13.67 24.81 2.75
CA PRO A 118 14.06 23.40 2.70
C PRO A 118 15.43 23.23 2.00
N VAL A 119 16.50 23.71 2.65
CA VAL A 119 17.88 23.62 2.15
C VAL A 119 18.69 22.71 3.07
N PHE A 120 19.28 21.66 2.50
CA PHE A 120 20.01 20.62 3.21
C PHE A 120 21.47 20.61 2.75
N ILE A 121 22.41 20.55 3.70
CA ILE A 121 23.84 20.55 3.43
C ILE A 121 24.52 19.40 4.16
N ALA A 122 25.25 18.55 3.42
CA ALA A 122 26.09 17.50 3.99
C ALA A 122 27.57 17.72 3.64
N VAL A 123 28.46 17.60 4.64
CA VAL A 123 29.92 17.67 4.47
C VAL A 123 30.52 16.29 4.75
N LEU A 124 31.08 15.66 3.72
CA LEU A 124 31.52 14.27 3.70
C LEU A 124 33.02 14.15 3.37
N PRO A 125 33.71 13.08 3.84
CA PRO A 125 35.11 12.84 3.54
C PRO A 125 35.31 12.46 2.07
N ALA A 126 36.47 12.77 1.48
CA ALA A 126 36.73 12.59 0.04
C ALA A 126 36.55 11.15 -0.48
N GLY A 127 36.68 10.14 0.39
CA GLY A 127 36.50 8.72 0.04
C GLY A 127 35.08 8.18 0.20
N PHE A 128 34.08 9.05 0.46
CA PHE A 128 32.69 8.59 0.64
C PHE A 128 32.11 8.08 -0.70
N PRO A 129 31.40 6.93 -0.71
CA PRO A 129 30.78 6.39 -1.92
C PRO A 129 29.78 7.37 -2.55
N THR A 130 29.94 7.65 -3.85
CA THR A 130 29.12 8.65 -4.57
C THR A 130 28.01 8.05 -5.44
N ARG A 131 28.01 6.73 -5.66
CA ARG A 131 27.02 6.05 -6.50
C ARG A 131 25.62 6.25 -5.93
N ASN A 132 24.72 6.87 -6.70
CA ASN A 132 23.33 7.19 -6.33
C ASN A 132 23.18 8.05 -5.06
N LEU A 133 24.24 8.69 -4.57
CA LEU A 133 24.24 9.34 -3.25
C LEU A 133 23.14 10.39 -3.09
N PHE A 134 22.92 11.25 -4.09
CA PHE A 134 21.84 12.25 -4.04
C PHE A 134 20.46 11.62 -4.00
N ARG A 135 20.21 10.61 -4.85
CA ARG A 135 18.95 9.88 -4.92
C ARG A 135 18.67 9.14 -3.62
N ASP A 136 19.64 8.40 -3.13
CA ASP A 136 19.51 7.60 -1.90
C ASP A 136 19.34 8.54 -0.69
N LEU A 137 20.08 9.65 -0.62
CA LEU A 137 19.95 10.63 0.45
C LEU A 137 18.58 11.32 0.44
N ARG A 138 18.07 11.71 -0.73
CA ARG A 138 16.73 12.34 -0.89
C ARG A 138 15.61 11.36 -0.53
N THR A 139 15.74 10.10 -0.96
CA THR A 139 14.80 9.01 -0.68
C THR A 139 14.78 8.72 0.82
N GLU A 140 15.95 8.49 1.40
CA GLU A 140 16.09 8.17 2.82
C GLU A 140 15.68 9.34 3.70
N THR A 141 15.97 10.61 3.33
CA THR A 141 15.56 11.78 4.12
C THR A 141 14.04 11.97 4.09
N GLY A 142 13.42 11.71 2.93
CA GLY A 142 11.98 11.76 2.73
C GLY A 142 11.40 13.18 2.66
N ILE A 143 12.21 14.21 2.40
CA ILE A 143 11.77 15.61 2.42
C ILE A 143 12.09 16.30 1.10
N THR A 144 11.13 17.00 0.52
CA THR A 144 11.33 17.78 -0.70
C THR A 144 12.17 19.01 -0.42
N GLY A 145 13.26 19.23 -1.17
CA GLY A 145 14.19 20.31 -0.90
C GLY A 145 15.38 20.42 -1.84
N VAL A 146 16.26 21.37 -1.52
CA VAL A 146 17.56 21.55 -2.18
C VAL A 146 18.62 20.84 -1.35
N TYR A 147 19.32 19.87 -1.94
CA TYR A 147 20.37 19.08 -1.31
C TYR A 147 21.74 19.47 -1.88
N GLY A 148 22.60 20.05 -1.05
CA GLY A 148 24.00 20.32 -1.38
C GLY A 148 24.94 19.37 -0.64
N ILE A 149 25.89 18.77 -1.34
CA ILE A 149 26.88 17.86 -0.75
C ILE A 149 28.29 18.34 -1.10
N ARG A 150 29.09 18.56 -0.05
CA ARG A 150 30.53 18.78 -0.17
C ARG A 150 31.27 17.49 0.11
N LEU A 151 32.05 17.02 -0.86
CA LEU A 151 32.86 15.82 -0.78
C LEU A 151 34.34 16.18 -0.91
N GLY A 152 35.04 16.33 0.22
CA GLY A 152 36.42 16.84 0.21
C GLY A 152 36.51 18.26 -0.36
N ASN A 153 37.02 18.39 -1.58
CA ASN A 153 37.07 19.67 -2.31
C ASN A 153 35.99 19.80 -3.39
N ALA A 154 35.30 18.72 -3.72
CA ALA A 154 34.20 18.73 -4.68
C ALA A 154 32.90 19.20 -4.01
N PHE A 155 32.04 19.86 -4.79
CA PHE A 155 30.72 20.27 -4.36
C PHE A 155 29.74 20.08 -5.51
N ASP A 156 28.60 19.51 -5.18
CA ASP A 156 27.49 19.35 -6.11
C ASP A 156 26.16 19.53 -5.35
N ALA A 157 25.08 19.77 -6.07
CA ALA A 157 23.75 19.90 -5.51
C ALA A 157 22.66 19.42 -6.47
N ARG A 158 21.55 18.93 -5.90
CA ARG A 158 20.32 18.56 -6.61
C ARG A 158 19.12 19.16 -5.87
N ALA A 159 18.01 19.35 -6.55
CA ALA A 159 16.77 19.80 -5.91
C ALA A 159 15.59 19.18 -6.62
N ASP A 160 14.51 18.96 -5.87
CA ASP A 160 13.21 18.67 -6.47
C ASP A 160 12.76 19.88 -7.33
N GLY A 161 12.30 19.64 -8.56
CA GLY A 161 11.93 20.69 -9.51
C GLY A 161 10.82 21.63 -9.01
N THR A 162 9.98 21.16 -8.09
CA THR A 162 8.95 21.95 -7.39
C THR A 162 9.53 23.00 -6.43
N VAL A 163 10.72 22.73 -5.87
CA VAL A 163 11.43 23.61 -4.94
C VAL A 163 12.37 24.55 -5.68
N LEU A 164 13.17 24.02 -6.61
CA LEU A 164 14.11 24.78 -7.40
C LEU A 164 14.42 24.06 -8.72
N SER A 165 14.24 24.74 -9.86
CA SER A 165 14.49 24.13 -11.17
C SER A 165 15.95 23.67 -11.32
N GLY A 166 16.19 22.56 -12.03
CA GLY A 166 17.53 22.03 -12.27
C GLY A 166 18.51 23.04 -12.89
N ARG A 167 18.06 23.93 -13.79
CA ARG A 167 18.88 25.03 -14.33
C ARG A 167 19.35 26.00 -13.26
N ALA A 168 18.47 26.35 -12.31
CA ALA A 168 18.83 27.23 -11.21
C ALA A 168 19.85 26.55 -10.28
N VAL A 169 19.65 25.28 -9.94
CA VAL A 169 20.63 24.50 -9.15
C VAL A 169 21.99 24.43 -9.84
N GLY A 170 22.03 24.15 -11.15
CA GLY A 170 23.27 24.15 -11.94
C GLY A 170 24.01 25.48 -11.85
N ASN A 171 23.31 26.61 -12.03
CA ASN A 171 23.89 27.95 -11.86
C ASN A 171 24.43 28.19 -10.45
N LEU A 172 23.73 27.71 -9.41
CA LEU A 172 24.20 27.79 -8.02
C LEU A 172 25.51 27.03 -7.83
N VAL A 173 25.56 25.77 -8.29
CA VAL A 173 26.76 24.92 -8.18
C VAL A 173 27.94 25.58 -8.88
N THR A 174 27.78 26.03 -10.14
CA THR A 174 28.84 26.72 -10.89
C THR A 174 29.32 27.99 -10.18
N SER A 175 28.42 28.76 -9.56
CA SER A 175 28.79 30.02 -8.88
C SER A 175 29.66 29.82 -7.63
N VAL A 176 29.61 28.65 -7.00
CA VAL A 176 30.31 28.36 -5.73
C VAL A 176 31.49 27.40 -5.90
N GLN A 177 31.73 26.89 -7.12
CA GLN A 177 32.88 26.05 -7.41
C GLN A 177 34.20 26.81 -7.18
N GLY A 178 35.24 26.09 -6.74
CA GLY A 178 36.57 26.65 -6.46
C GLY A 178 36.71 27.47 -5.17
N GLN A 179 35.63 27.69 -4.41
CA GLN A 179 35.67 28.41 -3.14
C GLN A 179 36.09 27.52 -1.96
N GLY A 180 36.67 28.13 -0.92
CA GLY A 180 36.95 27.46 0.35
C GLY A 180 35.66 26.98 1.04
N ALA A 181 35.75 25.91 1.84
CA ALA A 181 34.59 25.18 2.39
C ALA A 181 33.55 26.09 3.06
N VAL A 182 33.96 26.96 3.97
CA VAL A 182 33.04 27.86 4.70
C VAL A 182 32.34 28.84 3.76
N THR A 183 33.09 29.46 2.84
CA THR A 183 32.57 30.43 1.87
C THR A 183 31.63 29.79 0.87
N GLN A 184 31.99 28.60 0.35
CA GLN A 184 31.20 27.84 -0.60
C GLN A 184 29.82 27.51 -0.02
N LEU A 185 29.80 26.92 1.18
CA LEU A 185 28.55 26.48 1.81
C LEU A 185 27.64 27.64 2.20
N ASN A 186 28.21 28.76 2.66
CA ASN A 186 27.44 29.97 2.95
C ASN A 186 26.88 30.62 1.69
N SER A 187 27.69 30.76 0.64
CA SER A 187 27.26 31.36 -0.63
C SER A 187 26.18 30.51 -1.30
N PHE A 188 26.32 29.18 -1.24
CA PHE A 188 25.30 28.25 -1.72
C PHE A 188 24.01 28.41 -0.92
N ALA A 189 24.07 28.36 0.41
CA ALA A 189 22.89 28.52 1.26
C ALA A 189 22.18 29.86 1.01
N ASP A 190 22.92 30.97 0.94
CA ASP A 190 22.36 32.30 0.72
C ASP A 190 21.61 32.39 -0.62
N GLN A 191 22.15 31.80 -1.68
CA GLN A 191 21.52 31.81 -2.99
C GLN A 191 20.36 30.80 -3.09
N ALA A 192 20.51 29.60 -2.51
CA ALA A 192 19.46 28.59 -2.46
C ALA A 192 18.25 29.09 -1.67
N ILE A 193 18.45 29.75 -0.52
CA ILE A 193 17.39 30.35 0.29
C ILE A 193 16.57 31.38 -0.50
N ARG A 194 17.22 32.17 -1.36
CA ARG A 194 16.54 33.18 -2.19
C ARG A 194 15.71 32.56 -3.31
N GLY A 195 16.17 31.46 -3.90
CA GLY A 195 15.52 30.81 -5.03
C GLY A 195 14.49 29.74 -4.64
N ALA A 196 14.68 29.09 -3.49
CA ALA A 196 13.89 27.93 -3.09
C ALA A 196 12.46 28.28 -2.69
N ARG A 197 11.52 27.51 -3.22
CA ARG A 197 10.11 27.51 -2.83
C ARG A 197 9.88 26.51 -1.69
N GLY A 198 8.77 26.68 -0.96
CA GLY A 198 8.46 25.90 0.22
C GLY A 198 9.04 26.46 1.52
N SER A 199 8.77 25.74 2.62
CA SER A 199 9.16 26.05 4.00
C SER A 199 10.04 24.96 4.59
N ALA A 200 10.75 25.27 5.67
CA ALA A 200 11.59 24.31 6.37
C ALA A 200 10.74 23.19 7.01
N PRO A 201 11.33 22.00 7.23
CA PRO A 201 10.69 20.93 7.99
C PRO A 201 10.34 21.37 9.41
N SER A 202 9.14 21.03 9.86
CA SER A 202 8.67 21.33 11.23
C SER A 202 9.53 20.70 12.33
N SER A 203 10.36 19.71 12.00
CA SER A 203 11.34 19.10 12.89
C SER A 203 12.51 20.03 13.25
N TRP A 204 12.71 21.14 12.53
CA TRP A 204 13.85 22.04 12.74
C TRP A 204 13.62 23.13 13.79
N ASP A 205 12.38 23.42 14.15
CA ASP A 205 11.96 24.52 15.05
C ASP A 205 12.15 24.24 16.56
N GLY A 206 12.82 23.14 16.92
CA GLY A 206 13.01 22.70 18.31
C GLY A 206 14.22 23.29 19.05
N GLY A 207 14.57 24.57 18.87
CA GLY A 207 15.76 25.12 19.54
C GLY A 207 15.96 26.64 19.46
N GLY A 208 15.20 27.40 20.25
CA GLY A 208 15.48 28.81 20.56
C GLY A 208 15.30 29.05 22.05
N GLY A 209 16.30 29.63 22.72
CA GLY A 209 16.35 29.75 24.19
C GLY A 209 15.14 30.45 24.81
N VAL A 210 14.58 29.83 25.85
CA VAL A 210 13.47 30.37 26.66
C VAL A 210 13.88 30.39 28.14
N PRO A 211 13.62 31.49 28.87
CA PRO A 211 13.99 31.64 30.28
C PRO A 211 13.36 30.55 31.16
N SER A 212 14.12 30.13 32.17
CA SER A 212 13.97 28.91 32.98
C SER A 212 12.62 28.71 33.70
N GLY A 213 11.67 29.65 33.62
CA GLY A 213 10.34 29.55 34.24
C GLY A 213 9.29 28.75 33.45
N THR A 214 9.55 28.41 32.17
CA THR A 214 8.54 27.77 31.30
C THR A 214 8.81 26.28 31.01
N LEU A 215 9.90 25.72 31.56
CA LEU A 215 10.33 24.34 31.29
C LEU A 215 9.39 23.28 31.90
N ILE A 216 8.55 23.64 32.87
CA ILE A 216 7.55 22.73 33.45
C ILE A 216 6.34 22.56 32.50
N GLY A 217 6.05 23.55 31.65
CA GLY A 217 4.88 23.51 30.74
C GLY A 217 5.11 22.72 29.45
N VAL A 218 6.27 22.87 28.80
CA VAL A 218 6.52 22.28 27.47
C VAL A 218 6.92 20.80 27.55
N GLY A 219 7.66 20.40 28.59
CA GLY A 219 7.96 18.98 28.85
C GLY A 219 6.69 18.16 29.10
N ALA A 220 5.70 18.76 29.79
CA ALA A 220 4.39 18.15 29.96
C ALA A 220 3.67 17.96 28.62
N VAL A 221 3.71 18.93 27.70
CA VAL A 221 3.02 18.85 26.40
C VAL A 221 3.65 17.82 25.44
N ILE A 222 4.98 17.67 25.40
CA ILE A 222 5.64 16.64 24.56
C ILE A 222 5.41 15.24 25.14
N VAL A 223 5.49 15.07 26.47
CA VAL A 223 5.18 13.79 27.12
C VAL A 223 3.69 13.46 26.98
N LEU A 224 2.79 14.43 27.11
CA LEU A 224 1.35 14.24 26.91
C LEU A 224 1.01 13.98 25.43
N GLY A 225 1.65 14.65 24.48
CA GLY A 225 1.45 14.46 23.03
C GLY A 225 2.02 13.15 22.51
N GLY A 226 3.22 12.78 22.94
CA GLY A 226 3.84 11.48 22.66
C GLY A 226 3.11 10.32 23.32
N ALA A 227 2.66 10.48 24.57
CA ALA A 227 1.80 9.50 25.23
C ALA A 227 0.43 9.40 24.56
N ALA A 228 -0.16 10.50 24.09
CA ALA A 228 -1.41 10.48 23.33
C ALA A 228 -1.24 9.77 21.98
N ALA A 229 -0.20 10.07 21.21
CA ALA A 229 0.09 9.39 19.94
C ALA A 229 0.41 7.90 20.15
N TYR A 230 1.24 7.56 21.15
CA TYR A 230 1.55 6.18 21.50
C TYR A 230 0.31 5.41 21.99
N THR A 231 -0.55 6.02 22.80
CA THR A 231 -1.78 5.37 23.26
C THR A 231 -2.79 5.20 22.13
N VAL A 232 -2.91 6.17 21.21
CA VAL A 232 -3.77 6.07 20.02
C VAL A 232 -3.26 4.99 19.07
N THR A 233 -1.96 4.97 18.75
CA THR A 233 -1.36 3.94 17.88
C THR A 233 -1.41 2.55 18.51
N ARG A 234 -1.12 2.43 19.81
CA ARG A 234 -1.27 1.16 20.55
C ARG A 234 -2.72 0.70 20.59
N ARG A 235 -3.68 1.62 20.76
CA ARG A 235 -5.12 1.32 20.75
C ARG A 235 -5.59 0.91 19.36
N ASN A 236 -5.13 1.59 18.30
CA ASN A 236 -5.43 1.21 16.92
C ASN A 236 -4.81 -0.15 16.57
N ARG A 237 -3.56 -0.41 16.95
CA ARG A 237 -2.93 -1.74 16.75
C ARG A 237 -3.67 -2.84 17.50
N ARG A 238 -4.10 -2.56 18.73
CA ARG A 238 -4.90 -3.51 19.51
C ARG A 238 -6.25 -3.76 18.85
N ARG A 239 -6.95 -2.70 18.46
CA ARG A 239 -8.23 -2.77 17.76
C ARG A 239 -8.11 -3.52 16.44
N HIS A 240 -7.08 -3.25 15.66
CA HIS A 240 -6.83 -3.93 14.39
C HIS A 240 -6.55 -5.43 14.60
N ARG A 241 -5.80 -5.81 15.64
CA ARG A 241 -5.63 -7.23 16.01
C ARG A 241 -6.94 -7.87 16.46
N GLU A 242 -7.78 -7.13 17.19
CA GLU A 242 -9.11 -7.60 17.58
C GLU A 242 -10.02 -7.78 16.34
N GLU A 243 -9.94 -6.86 15.37
CA GLU A 243 -10.65 -6.93 14.08
C GLU A 243 -10.14 -8.11 13.23
N GLN A 244 -8.82 -8.32 13.11
CA GLN A 244 -8.24 -9.48 12.42
C GLN A 244 -8.62 -10.81 13.08
N ARG A 245 -8.63 -10.88 14.41
CA ARG A 245 -9.11 -12.06 15.14
C ARG A 245 -10.58 -12.31 14.89
N ALA A 246 -11.42 -11.28 14.94
CA ALA A 246 -12.85 -11.41 14.65
C ALA A 246 -13.10 -11.81 13.18
N ALA A 247 -12.28 -11.32 12.24
CA ALA A 247 -12.34 -11.73 10.85
C ALA A 247 -11.94 -13.21 10.69
N LEU A 248 -10.85 -13.65 11.33
CA LEU A 248 -10.42 -15.05 11.32
C LEU A 248 -11.47 -15.97 11.95
N GLU A 249 -12.12 -15.58 13.05
CA GLU A 249 -13.21 -16.36 13.64
C GLU A 249 -14.40 -16.56 12.69
N ARG A 250 -14.75 -15.56 11.88
CA ARG A 250 -15.76 -15.72 10.83
C ARG A 250 -15.30 -16.66 9.72
N LEU A 251 -14.01 -16.59 9.36
CA LEU A 251 -13.43 -17.48 8.37
C LEU A 251 -13.36 -18.93 8.88
N ARG A 252 -13.06 -19.14 10.15
CA ARG A 252 -13.04 -20.47 10.79
C ARG A 252 -14.32 -21.23 10.56
N VAL A 253 -15.48 -20.59 10.74
CA VAL A 253 -16.78 -21.23 10.51
C VAL A 253 -16.92 -21.75 9.08
N VAL A 254 -16.67 -20.90 8.08
CA VAL A 254 -16.84 -21.30 6.67
C VAL A 254 -15.78 -22.32 6.22
N VAL A 255 -14.55 -22.20 6.73
CA VAL A 255 -13.45 -23.13 6.41
C VAL A 255 -13.67 -24.49 7.07
N ASP A 256 -14.13 -24.54 8.32
CA ASP A 256 -14.44 -25.79 9.02
C ASP A 256 -15.59 -26.53 8.32
N GLU A 257 -16.59 -25.80 7.81
CA GLU A 257 -17.62 -26.36 6.93
C GLU A 257 -16.99 -26.96 5.66
N ASP A 258 -16.04 -26.27 5.04
CA ASP A 258 -15.40 -26.73 3.80
C ASP A 258 -14.48 -27.95 4.01
N ILE A 259 -13.74 -27.99 5.14
CA ILE A 259 -12.91 -29.12 5.58
C ILE A 259 -13.81 -30.32 5.87
N THR A 260 -14.90 -30.10 6.61
CA THR A 260 -15.86 -31.17 6.96
C THR A 260 -16.51 -31.71 5.70
N ALA A 261 -16.98 -30.84 4.79
CA ALA A 261 -17.56 -31.27 3.52
C ALA A 261 -16.59 -32.10 2.67
N PHE A 262 -15.29 -31.72 2.64
CA PHE A 262 -14.28 -32.51 1.94
C PHE A 262 -13.98 -33.85 2.64
N GLY A 263 -13.94 -33.86 3.97
CA GLY A 263 -13.81 -35.10 4.74
C GLY A 263 -14.97 -36.08 4.50
N GLU A 264 -16.20 -35.58 4.42
CA GLU A 264 -17.36 -36.39 4.07
C GLU A 264 -17.34 -36.83 2.60
N GLU A 265 -16.78 -36.03 1.69
CA GLU A 265 -16.57 -36.42 0.29
C GLU A 265 -15.58 -37.59 0.19
N LEU A 266 -14.49 -37.55 0.96
CA LEU A 266 -13.53 -38.64 1.09
C LEU A 266 -14.17 -39.90 1.71
N ASP A 267 -14.99 -39.75 2.75
CA ASP A 267 -15.67 -40.87 3.41
C ASP A 267 -16.72 -41.56 2.51
N ARG A 268 -17.42 -40.76 1.69
CA ARG A 268 -18.40 -41.27 0.71
C ARG A 268 -17.76 -41.83 -0.56
N LEU A 269 -16.45 -41.68 -0.73
CA LEU A 269 -15.74 -42.18 -1.90
C LEU A 269 -15.68 -43.71 -1.86
N ASP A 270 -16.40 -44.36 -2.77
CA ASP A 270 -16.38 -45.81 -2.94
C ASP A 270 -15.11 -46.25 -3.68
N PHE A 271 -13.93 -46.08 -3.07
CA PHE A 271 -12.62 -46.50 -3.61
C PHE A 271 -11.77 -47.14 -2.51
N ASP A 272 -11.38 -48.41 -2.69
CA ASP A 272 -10.40 -49.07 -1.81
C ASP A 272 -9.03 -49.16 -2.53
N PRO A 273 -7.95 -48.55 -1.98
CA PRO A 273 -6.60 -48.61 -2.57
C PRO A 273 -6.05 -50.03 -2.83
N ARG A 274 -6.63 -51.06 -2.19
CA ARG A 274 -6.26 -52.48 -2.33
C ARG A 274 -7.18 -53.26 -3.26
N GLU A 275 -8.19 -52.62 -3.87
CA GLU A 275 -9.07 -53.30 -4.80
C GLU A 275 -8.33 -53.71 -6.08
N ARG A 276 -8.81 -54.77 -6.75
CA ARG A 276 -8.14 -55.34 -7.94
C ARG A 276 -7.99 -54.36 -9.11
N GLY A 277 -8.81 -53.30 -9.15
CA GLY A 277 -8.80 -52.26 -10.19
C GLY A 277 -7.96 -51.02 -9.85
N ALA A 278 -7.45 -50.88 -8.63
CA ALA A 278 -6.64 -49.73 -8.26
C ALA A 278 -5.23 -49.88 -8.84
N ASP A 279 -4.87 -49.04 -9.81
CA ASP A 279 -3.51 -48.89 -10.29
C ASP A 279 -2.68 -47.91 -9.41
N ASP A 280 -1.39 -47.79 -9.67
CA ASP A 280 -0.51 -46.90 -8.89
C ASP A 280 -0.88 -45.42 -9.06
N ALA A 281 -1.43 -45.02 -10.21
CA ALA A 281 -1.82 -43.65 -10.46
C ALA A 281 -3.10 -43.28 -9.69
N MET A 282 -4.08 -44.19 -9.63
CA MET A 282 -5.29 -44.05 -8.81
C MET A 282 -4.94 -43.99 -7.33
N ARG A 283 -4.02 -44.85 -6.86
CA ARG A 283 -3.50 -44.80 -5.48
C ARG A 283 -2.84 -43.45 -5.18
N GLY A 284 -2.01 -42.95 -6.10
CA GLY A 284 -1.34 -41.65 -5.94
C GLY A 284 -2.32 -40.47 -5.92
N ASP A 285 -3.33 -40.47 -6.81
CA ASP A 285 -4.37 -39.44 -6.81
C ASP A 285 -5.19 -39.47 -5.50
N TYR A 286 -5.50 -40.67 -4.95
CA TYR A 286 -6.16 -40.80 -3.66
C TYR A 286 -5.28 -40.34 -2.48
N GLU A 287 -4.00 -40.73 -2.45
CA GLU A 287 -3.04 -40.30 -1.44
C GLU A 287 -2.89 -38.78 -1.42
N HIS A 288 -2.80 -38.13 -2.59
CA HIS A 288 -2.76 -36.67 -2.68
C HIS A 288 -4.02 -35.99 -2.14
N ALA A 289 -5.19 -36.61 -2.28
CA ALA A 289 -6.42 -36.09 -1.71
C ALA A 289 -6.44 -36.19 -0.17
N LEU A 290 -5.93 -37.29 0.40
CA LEU A 290 -5.75 -37.44 1.85
C LEU A 290 -4.73 -36.44 2.41
N ASP A 291 -3.57 -36.31 1.75
CA ASP A 291 -2.55 -35.34 2.14
C ASP A 291 -3.08 -33.91 2.09
N ALA A 292 -3.90 -33.59 1.09
CA ALA A 292 -4.56 -32.30 0.97
C ALA A 292 -5.51 -32.01 2.14
N TYR A 293 -6.29 -33.01 2.57
CA TYR A 293 -7.16 -32.90 3.75
C TYR A 293 -6.35 -32.67 5.03
N ASP A 294 -5.28 -33.42 5.23
CA ASP A 294 -4.41 -33.27 6.40
C ASP A 294 -3.67 -31.92 6.41
N ARG A 295 -3.19 -31.47 5.24
CA ARG A 295 -2.62 -30.11 5.08
C ARG A 295 -3.64 -29.03 5.39
N ALA A 296 -4.89 -29.16 4.91
CA ALA A 296 -5.93 -28.18 5.18
C ALA A 296 -6.22 -28.07 6.69
N LYS A 297 -6.37 -29.20 7.39
CA LYS A 297 -6.56 -29.24 8.84
C LYS A 297 -5.38 -28.63 9.60
N SER A 298 -4.16 -29.00 9.24
CA SER A 298 -2.95 -28.51 9.91
C SER A 298 -2.79 -27.00 9.72
N ARG A 299 -2.97 -26.50 8.49
CA ARG A 299 -2.91 -25.06 8.19
C ARG A 299 -4.00 -24.27 8.92
N MET A 300 -5.22 -24.80 9.02
CA MET A 300 -6.29 -24.15 9.76
C MET A 300 -6.00 -24.11 11.27
N ALA A 301 -5.39 -25.15 11.82
CA ALA A 301 -4.96 -25.18 13.22
C ALA A 301 -3.83 -24.18 13.53
N GLU A 302 -2.94 -23.94 12.57
CA GLU A 302 -1.82 -23.00 12.68
C GLU A 302 -2.18 -21.54 12.32
N ALA A 303 -3.34 -21.31 11.70
CA ALA A 303 -3.73 -19.98 11.23
C ALA A 303 -3.90 -18.98 12.38
N GLU A 304 -3.15 -17.88 12.32
CA GLU A 304 -3.20 -16.77 13.29
C GLU A 304 -3.83 -15.51 12.70
N ARG A 305 -3.89 -15.43 11.37
CA ARG A 305 -4.37 -14.27 10.61
C ARG A 305 -5.35 -14.69 9.51
N PRO A 306 -6.27 -13.80 9.08
CA PRO A 306 -7.20 -14.10 7.98
C PRO A 306 -6.49 -14.56 6.70
N GLU A 307 -5.32 -13.99 6.41
CA GLU A 307 -4.50 -14.30 5.24
C GLU A 307 -4.03 -15.76 5.19
N ASP A 308 -3.83 -16.40 6.36
CA ASP A 308 -3.34 -17.78 6.45
C ASP A 308 -4.38 -18.78 5.90
N VAL A 309 -5.66 -18.40 5.91
CA VAL A 309 -6.78 -19.20 5.38
C VAL A 309 -6.63 -19.51 3.91
N ARG A 310 -5.95 -18.64 3.14
CA ARG A 310 -5.69 -18.86 1.71
C ARG A 310 -5.07 -20.24 1.46
N GLY A 311 -4.05 -20.58 2.26
CA GLY A 311 -3.38 -21.87 2.16
C GLY A 311 -4.26 -23.07 2.53
N VAL A 312 -5.31 -22.86 3.34
CA VAL A 312 -6.27 -23.92 3.66
C VAL A 312 -7.15 -24.22 2.44
N THR A 313 -7.73 -23.17 1.85
CA THR A 313 -8.61 -23.31 0.67
C THR A 313 -7.87 -23.78 -0.58
N GLU A 314 -6.62 -23.37 -0.77
CA GLU A 314 -5.74 -23.91 -1.83
C GLU A 314 -5.56 -25.43 -1.68
N ALA A 315 -5.28 -25.90 -0.45
CA ALA A 315 -5.11 -27.33 -0.19
C ALA A 315 -6.42 -28.11 -0.45
N LEU A 316 -7.57 -27.55 -0.07
CA LEU A 316 -8.88 -28.17 -0.34
C LEU A 316 -9.18 -28.26 -1.84
N GLU A 317 -8.80 -27.25 -2.63
CA GLU A 317 -8.95 -27.28 -4.09
C GLU A 317 -8.00 -28.30 -4.74
N ASP A 318 -6.73 -28.35 -4.33
CA ASP A 318 -5.78 -29.38 -4.76
C ASP A 318 -6.33 -30.81 -4.49
N GLY A 319 -6.96 -31.00 -3.33
CA GLY A 319 -7.58 -32.27 -2.95
C GLY A 319 -8.75 -32.66 -3.86
N ARG A 320 -9.66 -31.72 -4.15
CA ARG A 320 -10.79 -31.96 -5.07
C ARG A 320 -10.33 -32.20 -6.50
N PHE A 321 -9.27 -31.54 -6.95
CA PHE A 321 -8.69 -31.83 -8.27
C PHE A 321 -8.12 -33.25 -8.33
N SER A 322 -7.48 -33.72 -7.26
CA SER A 322 -7.01 -35.12 -7.16
C SER A 322 -8.18 -36.13 -7.20
N LEU A 323 -9.29 -35.84 -6.51
CA LEU A 323 -10.50 -36.67 -6.60
C LEU A 323 -11.12 -36.67 -8.00
N ALA A 324 -11.14 -35.53 -8.69
CA ALA A 324 -11.63 -35.46 -10.07
C ALA A 324 -10.76 -36.30 -11.04
N ARG A 325 -9.44 -36.31 -10.86
CA ARG A 325 -8.52 -37.19 -11.61
C ARG A 325 -8.77 -38.66 -11.31
N LEU A 326 -8.92 -39.02 -10.03
CA LEU A 326 -9.26 -40.38 -9.62
C LEU A 326 -10.57 -40.85 -10.26
N ALA A 327 -11.63 -40.04 -10.20
CA ALA A 327 -12.91 -40.35 -10.83
C ALA A 327 -12.77 -40.55 -12.35
N ALA A 328 -12.02 -39.67 -13.04
CA ALA A 328 -11.78 -39.80 -14.47
C ALA A 328 -11.05 -41.11 -14.82
N ARG A 329 -10.05 -41.53 -14.02
CA ARG A 329 -9.36 -42.81 -14.22
C ARG A 329 -10.29 -44.00 -14.02
N ARG A 330 -11.09 -43.99 -12.96
CA ARG A 330 -12.02 -45.09 -12.64
C ARG A 330 -13.09 -45.27 -13.71
N GLU A 331 -13.49 -44.19 -14.34
CA GLU A 331 -14.50 -44.19 -15.42
C GLU A 331 -13.88 -44.26 -16.82
N GLU A 332 -12.55 -44.47 -16.93
CA GLU A 332 -11.81 -44.50 -18.20
C GLU A 332 -12.03 -43.27 -19.10
N ARG A 333 -12.25 -42.10 -18.47
CA ARG A 333 -12.43 -40.82 -19.14
C ARG A 333 -11.08 -40.09 -19.28
N PRO A 334 -10.95 -39.16 -20.24
CA PRO A 334 -9.81 -38.26 -20.30
C PRO A 334 -9.59 -37.53 -18.97
N LEU A 335 -8.32 -37.38 -18.57
CA LEU A 335 -7.99 -36.67 -17.35
C LEU A 335 -8.41 -35.19 -17.47
N PRO A 336 -9.00 -34.60 -16.41
CA PRO A 336 -9.40 -33.21 -16.44
C PRO A 336 -8.18 -32.29 -16.53
N GLU A 337 -8.33 -31.21 -17.31
CA GLU A 337 -7.39 -30.09 -17.24
C GLU A 337 -7.51 -29.39 -15.90
N ARG A 338 -6.40 -28.79 -15.44
CA ARG A 338 -6.44 -27.99 -14.21
C ARG A 338 -7.10 -26.64 -14.48
N ARG A 339 -8.36 -26.53 -14.08
CA ARG A 339 -9.17 -25.32 -14.15
C ARG A 339 -9.51 -24.81 -12.76
N PRO A 340 -9.81 -23.51 -12.60
CA PRO A 340 -10.38 -23.00 -11.35
C PRO A 340 -11.65 -23.77 -10.96
N PRO A 341 -12.00 -23.80 -9.66
CA PRO A 341 -13.23 -24.45 -9.22
C PRO A 341 -14.46 -23.67 -9.68
N CYS A 342 -15.65 -24.23 -9.47
CA CYS A 342 -16.90 -23.52 -9.78
C CYS A 342 -16.98 -22.19 -9.02
N PHE A 343 -17.25 -21.11 -9.75
CA PHE A 343 -17.44 -19.77 -9.20
C PHE A 343 -18.60 -19.71 -8.20
N PHE A 344 -19.69 -20.44 -8.45
CA PHE A 344 -20.87 -20.34 -7.58
C PHE A 344 -20.67 -21.05 -6.25
N ASP A 345 -20.03 -22.22 -6.24
CA ASP A 345 -19.58 -22.90 -5.02
C ASP A 345 -18.29 -23.67 -5.32
N PRO A 346 -17.13 -23.26 -4.76
CA PRO A 346 -15.87 -23.96 -4.97
C PRO A 346 -15.89 -25.45 -4.58
N ARG A 347 -16.83 -25.86 -3.72
CA ARG A 347 -17.01 -27.26 -3.29
C ARG A 347 -17.59 -28.14 -4.40
N HIS A 348 -18.13 -27.58 -5.47
CA HIS A 348 -18.56 -28.35 -6.64
C HIS A 348 -17.38 -28.93 -7.45
N GLY A 349 -16.14 -28.55 -7.11
CA GLY A 349 -14.94 -29.04 -7.78
C GLY A 349 -14.59 -28.25 -9.05
N PRO A 350 -13.74 -28.81 -9.93
CA PRO A 350 -13.24 -28.12 -11.11
C PRO A 350 -14.35 -27.68 -12.06
N SER A 351 -14.21 -26.49 -12.63
CA SER A 351 -15.07 -26.04 -13.72
C SER A 351 -14.86 -26.86 -14.99
N VAL A 352 -15.89 -26.92 -15.84
CA VAL A 352 -15.86 -27.58 -17.15
C VAL A 352 -16.04 -26.59 -18.30
N THR A 353 -16.55 -25.39 -18.01
CA THR A 353 -16.81 -24.35 -19.00
C THR A 353 -16.80 -22.98 -18.33
N ASP A 354 -16.72 -21.92 -19.12
CA ASP A 354 -16.87 -20.54 -18.67
C ASP A 354 -18.19 -20.00 -19.24
N VAL A 355 -18.97 -19.30 -18.42
CA VAL A 355 -20.25 -18.69 -18.85
C VAL A 355 -20.24 -17.19 -18.64
N ARG A 356 -20.89 -16.46 -19.54
CA ARG A 356 -21.20 -15.04 -19.35
C ARG A 356 -22.28 -14.90 -18.28
N TRP A 357 -21.95 -14.19 -17.21
CA TRP A 357 -22.83 -14.00 -16.07
C TRP A 357 -22.64 -12.61 -15.46
N ALA A 358 -23.73 -12.04 -14.94
CA ALA A 358 -23.72 -10.79 -14.20
C ALA A 358 -24.43 -10.97 -12.84
N PRO A 359 -23.85 -10.50 -11.73
CA PRO A 359 -24.56 -10.41 -10.46
C PRO A 359 -25.65 -9.33 -10.57
N ALA A 360 -26.64 -9.38 -9.68
CA ALA A 360 -27.72 -8.39 -9.66
C ALA A 360 -27.16 -6.96 -9.56
N GLY A 361 -27.36 -6.16 -10.61
CA GLY A 361 -26.88 -4.77 -10.69
C GLY A 361 -25.38 -4.58 -10.91
N GLY A 362 -24.63 -5.65 -11.20
CA GLY A 362 -23.20 -5.58 -11.51
C GLY A 362 -22.87 -5.83 -12.98
N ALA A 363 -21.57 -5.83 -13.28
CA ALA A 363 -21.06 -5.99 -14.64
C ALA A 363 -21.05 -7.46 -15.08
N GLU A 364 -21.33 -7.68 -16.36
CA GLU A 364 -21.25 -9.00 -16.99
C GLU A 364 -19.79 -9.43 -17.20
N ARG A 365 -19.48 -10.68 -16.88
CA ARG A 365 -18.14 -11.26 -16.93
C ARG A 365 -18.19 -12.76 -17.23
N GLU A 366 -17.06 -13.33 -17.63
CA GLU A 366 -16.93 -14.78 -17.70
C GLU A 366 -16.61 -15.35 -16.32
N VAL A 367 -17.32 -16.39 -15.93
CA VAL A 367 -17.07 -17.12 -14.68
C VAL A 367 -16.92 -18.62 -14.96
N PRO A 368 -15.95 -19.30 -14.33
CA PRO A 368 -15.78 -20.75 -14.44
C PRO A 368 -16.90 -21.48 -13.70
N VAL A 369 -17.50 -22.48 -14.33
CA VAL A 369 -18.65 -23.21 -13.79
C VAL A 369 -18.51 -24.72 -13.91
N CYS A 370 -18.99 -25.44 -12.90
CA CYS A 370 -19.15 -26.89 -12.98
C CYS A 370 -20.30 -27.27 -13.93
N ALA A 371 -20.32 -28.53 -14.36
CA ALA A 371 -21.34 -29.02 -15.30
C ALA A 371 -22.78 -28.86 -14.78
N ALA A 372 -22.98 -29.04 -13.47
CA ALA A 372 -24.29 -28.91 -12.84
C ALA A 372 -24.81 -27.46 -12.90
N ASP A 373 -24.02 -26.48 -12.45
CA ASP A 373 -24.43 -25.08 -12.48
C ASP A 373 -24.51 -24.52 -13.90
N ALA A 374 -23.67 -25.00 -14.83
CA ALA A 374 -23.80 -24.67 -16.25
C ALA A 374 -25.17 -25.12 -16.80
N THR A 375 -25.63 -26.32 -16.43
CA THR A 375 -26.97 -26.83 -16.82
C THR A 375 -28.08 -25.98 -16.21
N ARG A 376 -28.01 -25.66 -14.92
CA ARG A 376 -29.00 -24.80 -14.24
C ARG A 376 -29.15 -23.45 -14.92
N LEU A 377 -28.03 -22.80 -15.24
CA LEU A 377 -28.03 -21.51 -15.93
C LEU A 377 -28.62 -21.60 -17.35
N LEU A 378 -28.33 -22.66 -18.09
CA LEU A 378 -28.92 -22.89 -19.42
C LEU A 378 -30.45 -23.07 -19.35
N GLU A 379 -30.95 -23.66 -18.27
CA GLU A 379 -32.38 -23.84 -18.02
C GLU A 379 -33.05 -22.59 -17.39
N GLY A 380 -32.29 -21.53 -17.14
CA GLY A 380 -32.79 -20.30 -16.51
C GLY A 380 -33.03 -20.44 -15.01
N GLU A 381 -32.49 -21.48 -14.37
CA GLU A 381 -32.52 -21.68 -12.94
C GLU A 381 -31.36 -20.94 -12.23
N GLU A 382 -31.57 -20.60 -10.96
CA GLU A 382 -30.49 -20.02 -10.15
C GLU A 382 -29.39 -21.06 -9.87
N PRO A 383 -28.10 -20.69 -9.96
CA PRO A 383 -26.99 -21.58 -9.64
C PRO A 383 -26.96 -21.88 -8.13
N MET A 384 -26.41 -23.04 -7.76
CA MET A 384 -26.28 -23.47 -6.37
C MET A 384 -25.15 -22.70 -5.68
N SER A 385 -25.47 -21.48 -5.27
CA SER A 385 -24.49 -20.49 -4.80
C SER A 385 -24.08 -20.73 -3.34
N ARG A 386 -22.77 -20.76 -3.07
CA ARG A 386 -22.22 -20.78 -1.72
C ARG A 386 -22.58 -19.47 -1.01
N THR A 387 -23.40 -19.60 0.02
CA THR A 387 -23.74 -18.49 0.91
C THR A 387 -22.90 -18.51 2.17
N VAL A 388 -22.57 -17.34 2.69
CA VAL A 388 -21.86 -17.15 3.95
C VAL A 388 -22.65 -16.20 4.86
N GLU A 389 -22.37 -16.25 6.16
CA GLU A 389 -23.02 -15.37 7.13
C GLU A 389 -22.52 -13.92 6.99
N THR A 390 -23.44 -12.97 6.93
CA THR A 390 -23.12 -11.54 6.92
C THR A 390 -23.96 -10.80 7.97
N ALA A 391 -23.61 -9.55 8.26
CA ALA A 391 -24.42 -8.71 9.15
C ALA A 391 -25.87 -8.51 8.66
N SER A 392 -26.12 -8.69 7.36
CA SER A 392 -27.45 -8.60 6.72
C SER A 392 -28.12 -9.96 6.49
N GLY A 393 -27.61 -11.05 7.08
CA GLY A 393 -28.08 -12.42 6.87
C GLY A 393 -27.20 -13.21 5.90
N ARG A 394 -27.64 -14.41 5.50
CA ARG A 394 -26.88 -15.24 4.54
C ARG A 394 -26.92 -14.59 3.16
N ARG A 395 -25.74 -14.40 2.55
CA ARG A 395 -25.57 -13.85 1.19
C ARG A 395 -24.57 -14.71 0.42
N PRO A 396 -24.62 -14.73 -0.92
CA PRO A 396 -23.56 -15.32 -1.71
C PRO A 396 -22.20 -14.72 -1.34
N TYR A 397 -21.13 -15.50 -1.38
CA TYR A 397 -19.84 -15.05 -0.83
C TYR A 397 -19.27 -13.81 -1.54
N TRP A 398 -19.56 -13.60 -2.83
CA TRP A 398 -19.15 -12.40 -3.57
C TRP A 398 -19.91 -11.14 -3.13
N GLU A 399 -21.01 -11.29 -2.40
CA GLU A 399 -21.74 -10.19 -1.74
C GLU A 399 -21.39 -10.07 -0.26
N ALA A 400 -20.40 -10.82 0.22
CA ALA A 400 -19.98 -10.78 1.61
C ALA A 400 -18.99 -9.65 1.88
N GLY A 401 -18.68 -9.44 3.17
CA GLY A 401 -17.73 -8.44 3.61
C GLY A 401 -16.27 -8.78 3.27
N PRO A 402 -15.35 -7.82 3.44
CA PRO A 402 -13.96 -7.94 3.00
C PRO A 402 -13.20 -9.08 3.70
N ALA A 403 -13.67 -9.49 4.89
CA ALA A 403 -13.10 -10.61 5.64
C ALA A 403 -13.08 -11.94 4.86
N TYR A 404 -13.93 -12.13 3.85
CA TYR A 404 -14.00 -13.36 3.05
C TYR A 404 -13.02 -13.41 1.88
N GLY A 405 -12.33 -12.31 1.57
CA GLY A 405 -11.42 -12.28 0.42
C GLY A 405 -10.22 -13.22 0.54
N PRO A 406 -9.57 -13.42 1.70
CA PRO A 406 -8.52 -14.44 1.84
C PRO A 406 -8.99 -15.87 1.54
N TRP A 407 -10.19 -16.22 2.00
CA TRP A 407 -10.82 -17.51 1.75
C TRP A 407 -11.18 -17.68 0.27
N ALA A 408 -11.83 -16.69 -0.35
CA ALA A 408 -12.13 -16.75 -1.79
C ALA A 408 -10.85 -16.77 -2.63
N GLY A 409 -9.83 -16.01 -2.23
CA GLY A 409 -8.56 -15.90 -2.94
C GLY A 409 -7.73 -17.17 -2.95
N GLY A 410 -7.90 -18.09 -2.00
CA GLY A 410 -7.22 -19.38 -2.08
C GLY A 410 -7.85 -20.35 -3.07
N TYR A 411 -9.14 -20.21 -3.38
CA TYR A 411 -9.79 -21.03 -4.41
C TYR A 411 -9.48 -20.56 -5.84
N PHE A 412 -9.45 -19.25 -6.08
CA PHE A 412 -9.31 -18.70 -7.44
C PHE A 412 -7.91 -18.14 -7.71
N GLY A 413 -7.05 -18.06 -6.69
CA GLY A 413 -5.73 -17.46 -6.79
C GLY A 413 -5.76 -15.94 -7.01
N GLY A 414 -4.59 -15.30 -6.87
CA GLY A 414 -4.47 -13.85 -6.97
C GLY A 414 -4.67 -13.27 -8.37
N GLY A 415 -4.41 -14.02 -9.45
CA GLY A 415 -4.52 -13.49 -10.81
C GLY A 415 -5.94 -13.43 -11.37
N LEU A 416 -6.81 -14.35 -10.94
CA LEU A 416 -8.14 -14.55 -11.55
C LEU A 416 -9.26 -13.91 -10.74
N LEU A 417 -9.14 -13.92 -9.40
CA LEU A 417 -10.17 -13.42 -8.50
C LEU A 417 -10.65 -11.98 -8.82
N PRO A 418 -9.79 -11.01 -9.22
CA PRO A 418 -10.24 -9.67 -9.57
C PRO A 418 -11.30 -9.67 -10.65
N GLY A 419 -11.02 -10.34 -11.77
CA GLY A 419 -11.93 -10.45 -12.91
C GLY A 419 -13.26 -11.10 -12.52
N LEU A 420 -13.21 -12.12 -11.66
CA LEU A 420 -14.38 -12.85 -11.18
C LEU A 420 -15.25 -12.07 -10.19
N LEU A 421 -14.75 -10.99 -9.60
CA LEU A 421 -15.48 -10.21 -8.60
C LEU A 421 -15.78 -8.78 -9.06
N ILE A 422 -15.45 -8.40 -10.30
CA ILE A 422 -15.78 -7.07 -10.85
C ILE A 422 -17.28 -6.80 -10.70
N GLY A 423 -17.61 -5.66 -10.09
CA GLY A 423 -19.00 -5.22 -9.89
C GLY A 423 -19.74 -5.97 -8.77
N THR A 424 -19.05 -6.74 -7.93
CA THR A 424 -19.61 -7.33 -6.71
C THR A 424 -19.25 -6.51 -5.47
N LEU A 425 -19.96 -6.69 -4.35
CA LEU A 425 -19.61 -5.98 -3.10
C LEU A 425 -18.20 -6.34 -2.63
N LEU A 426 -17.86 -7.64 -2.62
CA LEU A 426 -16.55 -8.09 -2.21
C LEU A 426 -15.46 -7.53 -3.13
N GLY A 427 -15.67 -7.60 -4.46
CA GLY A 427 -14.71 -7.03 -5.42
C GLY A 427 -14.49 -5.53 -5.26
N ASN A 428 -15.56 -4.75 -5.05
CA ASN A 428 -15.46 -3.30 -4.83
C ASN A 428 -14.71 -2.96 -3.54
N LEU A 429 -14.88 -3.75 -2.48
CA LEU A 429 -14.16 -3.56 -1.23
C LEU A 429 -12.68 -3.99 -1.35
N MET A 430 -12.40 -5.05 -2.11
CA MET A 430 -11.04 -5.51 -2.40
C MET A 430 -10.23 -4.52 -3.25
N ALA A 431 -10.91 -3.73 -4.09
CA ALA A 431 -10.31 -2.66 -4.88
C ALA A 431 -9.90 -1.43 -4.05
N THR A 432 -10.26 -1.36 -2.75
CA THR A 432 -9.90 -0.20 -1.92
C THR A 432 -8.44 -0.28 -1.43
N PRO A 433 -7.69 0.83 -1.39
CA PRO A 433 -6.30 0.82 -0.90
C PRO A 433 -6.14 0.28 0.52
N GLY A 434 -7.15 0.49 1.39
CA GLY A 434 -7.15 -0.02 2.77
C GLY A 434 -7.31 -1.55 2.86
N TYR A 435 -7.81 -2.20 1.81
CA TYR A 435 -7.95 -3.65 1.81
C TYR A 435 -6.58 -4.36 1.86
N ALA A 436 -5.62 -3.90 1.05
CA ALA A 436 -4.28 -4.49 1.01
C ALA A 436 -3.52 -4.31 2.33
N THR A 437 -3.77 -3.23 3.06
CA THR A 437 -3.20 -3.02 4.39
C THR A 437 -3.79 -3.96 5.45
N ASP A 438 -5.07 -4.32 5.30
CA ASP A 438 -5.80 -5.12 6.28
C ASP A 438 -5.70 -6.63 6.05
N TYR A 439 -5.74 -7.06 4.78
CA TYR A 439 -5.82 -8.47 4.34
C TYR A 439 -4.66 -8.91 3.44
N GLY A 440 -3.62 -8.08 3.32
CA GLY A 440 -2.42 -8.37 2.54
C GLY A 440 -2.57 -8.11 1.03
N SER A 441 -1.44 -7.91 0.37
CA SER A 441 -1.34 -7.86 -1.09
C SER A 441 -1.19 -9.28 -1.65
N GLY A 442 -1.76 -9.54 -2.83
CA GLY A 442 -1.69 -10.86 -3.48
C GLY A 442 -2.97 -11.38 -4.10
N TYR A 443 -4.05 -10.58 -4.11
CA TYR A 443 -5.31 -10.91 -4.76
C TYR A 443 -5.46 -10.32 -6.16
N GLY A 444 -4.36 -9.85 -6.77
CA GLY A 444 -4.33 -9.22 -8.09
C GLY A 444 -4.67 -7.73 -8.06
N ASP A 445 -4.32 -7.03 -9.14
CA ASP A 445 -4.63 -5.61 -9.30
C ASP A 445 -6.09 -5.45 -9.72
N PHE A 446 -6.93 -4.95 -8.80
CA PHE A 446 -8.31 -4.55 -9.13
C PHE A 446 -8.36 -3.19 -9.84
N SER A 447 -7.21 -2.52 -10.04
CA SER A 447 -7.07 -1.27 -10.77
C SER A 447 -7.07 -1.54 -12.27
N GLY A 448 -8.27 -1.62 -12.86
CA GLY A 448 -8.40 -1.61 -14.32
C GLY A 448 -7.89 -0.30 -14.94
N PRO A 449 -7.58 -0.28 -16.25
CA PRO A 449 -7.12 0.92 -16.95
C PRO A 449 -8.22 1.99 -16.89
N GLY A 450 -8.00 3.03 -16.07
CA GLY A 450 -8.98 4.10 -15.83
C GLY A 450 -9.09 4.57 -14.38
N PHE A 451 -8.39 3.94 -13.44
CA PHE A 451 -8.23 4.46 -12.08
C PHE A 451 -6.76 4.81 -11.83
N ASP A 452 -6.38 6.03 -12.20
CA ASP A 452 -5.14 6.66 -11.71
C ASP A 452 -5.35 7.02 -10.23
N GLY A 453 -5.15 6.02 -9.37
CA GLY A 453 -5.05 6.19 -7.93
C GLY A 453 -3.61 5.94 -7.52
N ASP A 454 -2.79 6.99 -7.57
CA ASP A 454 -1.44 7.09 -7.02
C ASP A 454 -1.46 6.97 -5.49
N GLY A 455 -1.76 5.77 -4.99
CA GLY A 455 -1.89 5.46 -3.58
C GLY A 455 -0.59 4.99 -2.94
N SER A 456 0.44 5.84 -2.87
CA SER A 456 1.55 5.66 -1.92
C SER A 456 1.98 6.99 -1.30
N GLY A 457 1.01 7.69 -0.71
CA GLY A 457 1.23 8.88 0.10
C GLY A 457 1.64 8.51 1.52
N GLY A 458 2.91 8.17 1.73
CA GLY A 458 3.52 8.27 3.05
C GLY A 458 3.66 9.75 3.44
N ASP A 459 3.46 10.04 4.73
CA ASP A 459 3.23 11.36 5.33
C ASP A 459 4.43 12.35 5.28
N SER A 460 5.22 12.36 4.21
CA SER A 460 6.33 13.28 3.99
C SER A 460 6.50 13.53 2.50
N SER A 461 5.78 14.53 1.97
CA SER A 461 5.96 15.19 0.66
C SER A 461 6.41 14.30 -0.53
N GLY A 462 6.00 13.03 -0.54
CA GLY A 462 6.58 11.98 -1.40
C GLY A 462 5.85 11.76 -2.72
N GLY A 463 4.74 12.46 -2.95
CA GLY A 463 3.97 12.36 -4.19
C GLY A 463 4.63 13.02 -5.40
N ASP A 464 5.52 13.99 -5.18
CA ASP A 464 6.09 14.82 -6.24
C ASP A 464 7.55 14.44 -6.60
N PHE A 465 8.00 13.23 -6.24
CA PHE A 465 9.40 12.83 -6.44
C PHE A 465 9.64 12.37 -7.89
N ASP A 466 10.34 13.20 -8.65
CA ASP A 466 10.90 12.83 -9.96
C ASP A 466 12.32 12.28 -9.80
N GLN A 467 12.57 11.06 -10.27
CA GLN A 467 13.88 10.41 -10.19
C GLN A 467 14.92 11.08 -11.10
N ASP A 468 14.48 11.74 -12.17
CA ASP A 468 15.36 12.39 -13.15
C ASP A 468 16.04 13.64 -12.57
N ASP A 469 15.38 14.35 -11.63
CA ASP A 469 15.90 15.53 -10.95
C ASP A 469 17.12 15.22 -10.04
N PHE A 470 17.29 13.96 -9.65
CA PHE A 470 18.40 13.48 -8.81
C PHE A 470 19.31 12.47 -9.55
N GLY A 471 19.16 12.34 -10.88
CA GLY A 471 20.03 11.55 -11.75
C GLY A 471 21.42 12.18 -11.97
N GLY A 472 22.41 11.33 -12.34
CA GLY A 472 23.79 11.73 -12.69
C GLY A 472 24.82 11.59 -11.54
N GLY A 473 26.08 11.36 -11.89
CA GLY A 473 27.18 11.18 -10.93
C GLY A 473 27.76 12.51 -10.41
N PHE A 474 28.51 12.43 -9.30
CA PHE A 474 29.29 13.57 -8.80
C PHE A 474 30.33 14.00 -9.85
N GLY A 475 30.14 15.16 -10.46
CA GLY A 475 31.14 15.78 -11.33
C GLY A 475 30.97 15.61 -12.84
N ASP A 476 29.83 15.13 -13.33
CA ASP A 476 29.52 15.07 -14.77
C ASP A 476 29.08 16.46 -15.30
N GLY A 477 29.95 17.45 -15.16
CA GLY A 477 29.79 18.79 -15.70
C GLY A 477 30.78 19.03 -16.83
N GLY A 478 30.42 18.64 -18.06
CA GLY A 478 31.19 19.02 -19.25
C GLY A 478 30.65 18.45 -20.55
N GLY A 479 30.16 19.34 -21.44
CA GLY A 479 30.10 19.09 -22.87
C GLY A 479 28.73 19.25 -23.55
N PHE A 480 28.18 20.47 -23.60
CA PHE A 480 27.38 20.86 -24.76
C PHE A 480 28.29 21.61 -25.72
N GLY A 481 28.71 20.91 -26.78
CA GLY A 481 29.45 21.45 -27.90
C GLY A 481 28.73 21.10 -29.20
N ASP A 482 28.27 22.16 -29.87
CA ASP A 482 28.10 22.35 -31.31
C ASP A 482 26.98 21.64 -32.08
N GLY A 483 26.16 22.47 -32.74
CA GLY A 483 25.34 22.08 -33.88
C GLY A 483 24.10 22.93 -34.14
N GLY A 484 24.24 24.26 -34.22
CA GLY A 484 23.16 25.12 -34.69
C GLY A 484 22.81 24.88 -36.16
N GLY A 485 21.57 25.19 -36.53
CA GLY A 485 21.12 25.18 -37.93
C GLY A 485 19.63 25.54 -38.05
N PHE A 486 19.32 26.83 -37.97
CA PHE A 486 18.10 27.37 -38.59
C PHE A 486 18.20 27.22 -40.10
N GLY A 487 17.10 26.87 -40.77
CA GLY A 487 17.03 26.87 -42.23
C GLY A 487 15.74 26.26 -42.77
N ASP A 488 14.76 27.14 -42.94
CA ASP A 488 13.74 27.20 -44.00
C ASP A 488 13.50 25.99 -44.94
N GLY A 489 12.22 25.71 -45.17
CA GLY A 489 11.70 25.63 -46.55
C GLY A 489 11.19 24.28 -47.05
N GLY A 490 9.95 24.29 -47.55
CA GLY A 490 9.39 23.32 -48.50
C GLY A 490 8.73 22.10 -47.84
N GLY A 491 7.48 21.71 -48.10
CA GLY A 491 6.66 21.91 -49.29
C GLY A 491 6.54 20.58 -50.04
N GLY A 492 5.33 19.99 -50.08
CA GLY A 492 4.96 18.81 -50.86
C GLY A 492 5.45 17.48 -50.25
N ASP A 493 4.80 16.33 -50.41
CA ASP A 493 3.74 15.98 -51.36
C ASP A 493 3.00 14.71 -50.89
N PHE A 494 1.79 14.54 -51.40
CA PHE A 494 0.99 13.32 -51.28
C PHE A 494 1.46 12.24 -52.28
N GLY A 495 1.19 10.96 -51.97
CA GLY A 495 1.22 9.83 -52.92
C GLY A 495 2.02 8.64 -52.37
N GLY A 496 1.38 7.52 -52.01
CA GLY A 496 1.17 6.35 -52.89
C GLY A 496 2.39 5.40 -52.74
N GLY A 497 2.32 4.10 -52.48
CA GLY A 497 1.37 3.01 -52.67
C GLY A 497 2.21 1.74 -52.89
N GLY A 498 1.72 0.55 -52.50
CA GLY A 498 2.35 -0.76 -52.74
C GLY A 498 3.53 -1.06 -51.80
N PHE A 499 3.69 -2.25 -51.22
CA PHE A 499 3.26 -3.61 -51.59
C PHE A 499 3.06 -4.43 -50.31
#